data_AF-A0A2N5J539-F1
#
_entry.id   AF-A0A2N5J539-F1
#
_cell.length_a   1.000
_cell.length_b   1.000
_cell.length_c   1.000
_cell.angle_alpha   90.00
_cell.angle_beta   90.00
_cell.angle_gamma   90.00
#
_symmetry.space_group_name_H-M   'P 1'
#
loop_
_entity.id
_entity.type
_entity.pdbx_description
1 polymer ?
#
loop_
_entity_poly.entity_id
_entity_poly.type
_entity_poly.pdbx_seq_one_letter_code
_entity_poly.pdbx_strand_id
1 'polypeptide(L)'
;MRMERKIAGGVACVMAAAMMLAGCGGPTGTGSNGASGGSTSPAAKPLDLSKLETSVASTPVDNQRQDMMSFTNGTDVTIVAVELAYRQKSDVTDEQRQAAFADLRQAVTMIEDSDYEELKTEPLKCTSSLVVKPGATSENGECTIGGWKAIGDFTSIMEPDTMSVAYLKGTDKIGKATYDFVNKKTTLDKAERKANQWGDDELTKTLPTPESTIIGGSVSDTSVGYSVYGTTHDQFAAYVEQCKKKGFTADGEGDNYASMKGSDGSDLSVHYFPNDEKMTINLSTAD
;
A
#
# COMPACT_ATOMS: atom_id res chain seq x y z
N MET A 1 38.80 -0.23 -28.25
CA MET A 1 37.32 -0.22 -28.24
C MET A 1 36.84 -1.21 -27.20
N ARG A 2 36.47 -0.72 -26.02
CA ARG A 2 35.89 -1.50 -24.94
C ARG A 2 34.44 -1.01 -24.85
N MET A 3 33.50 -1.85 -25.27
CA MET A 3 32.07 -1.58 -25.17
C MET A 3 31.69 -1.58 -23.68
N GLU A 4 31.10 -0.48 -23.25
CA GLU A 4 30.43 -0.35 -21.96
C GLU A 4 29.27 -1.36 -21.90
N ARG A 5 29.29 -2.24 -20.90
CA ARG A 5 28.08 -2.93 -20.43
C ARG A 5 27.78 -2.36 -19.06
N LYS A 6 26.87 -1.39 -19.03
CA LYS A 6 26.26 -0.87 -17.82
C LYS A 6 25.49 -1.99 -17.12
N ILE A 7 25.59 -1.95 -15.81
CA ILE A 7 25.01 -2.83 -14.80
C ILE A 7 23.48 -2.80 -14.90
N ALA A 8 22.84 -3.96 -14.84
CA ALA A 8 21.43 -4.12 -14.50
C ALA A 8 21.32 -5.26 -13.48
N GLY A 9 21.87 -5.03 -12.29
CA GLY A 9 21.57 -5.83 -11.10
C GLY A 9 20.24 -5.35 -10.54
N GLY A 10 19.13 -5.83 -11.10
CA GLY A 10 17.80 -5.56 -10.60
C GLY A 10 17.56 -6.30 -9.29
N VAL A 11 17.91 -5.66 -8.17
CA VAL A 11 17.26 -5.96 -6.90
C VAL A 11 15.84 -5.45 -7.04
N ALA A 12 14.87 -6.36 -6.93
CA ALA A 12 13.45 -6.04 -7.01
C ALA A 12 13.12 -5.03 -5.92
N CYS A 13 13.02 -3.75 -6.30
CA CYS A 13 12.31 -2.75 -5.54
C CYS A 13 10.92 -3.30 -5.27
N VAL A 14 10.66 -3.67 -4.03
CA VAL A 14 9.29 -3.76 -3.51
C VAL A 14 8.74 -2.36 -3.67
N MET A 15 8.04 -2.13 -4.78
CA MET A 15 7.14 -1.01 -4.89
C MET A 15 6.08 -1.26 -3.82
N ALA A 16 6.32 -0.76 -2.61
CA ALA A 16 5.27 -0.13 -1.83
C ALA A 16 4.48 0.66 -2.87
N ALA A 17 3.24 0.23 -3.11
CA ALA A 17 2.43 0.73 -4.18
C ALA A 17 2.40 2.25 -4.05
N ALA A 18 3.25 2.92 -4.83
CA ALA A 18 2.93 4.22 -5.37
C ALA A 18 1.53 3.98 -5.91
N MET A 19 0.52 4.47 -5.18
CA MET A 19 -0.80 4.61 -5.72
C MET A 19 -0.55 5.41 -6.99
N MET A 20 -0.51 4.73 -8.14
CA MET A 20 -0.24 5.31 -9.44
C MET A 20 -1.45 6.20 -9.72
N LEU A 21 -1.33 7.44 -9.23
CA LEU A 21 -2.29 8.53 -9.30
C LEU A 21 -2.27 9.13 -10.71
N ALA A 22 -2.57 8.33 -11.72
CA ALA A 22 -2.74 8.79 -13.10
C ALA A 22 -4.17 8.43 -13.57
N GLY A 23 -5.15 9.17 -13.08
CA GLY A 23 -6.47 9.24 -13.70
C GLY A 23 -6.48 10.37 -14.73
N CYS A 24 -6.36 10.04 -16.01
CA CYS A 24 -6.59 10.98 -17.10
C CYS A 24 -8.05 11.48 -17.05
N GLY A 25 -8.23 12.79 -16.89
CA GLY A 25 -9.53 13.44 -16.96
C GLY A 25 -10.00 13.69 -18.39
N GLY A 26 -11.30 13.49 -18.62
CA GLY A 26 -12.04 13.85 -19.84
C GLY A 26 -13.56 13.67 -19.63
N PRO A 27 -14.44 14.41 -20.33
CA PRO A 27 -15.23 15.47 -19.68
C PRO A 27 -16.70 15.15 -19.35
N THR A 28 -17.22 16.07 -18.54
CA THR A 28 -18.55 16.28 -17.96
C THR A 28 -19.76 16.35 -18.91
N GLY A 29 -20.92 15.96 -18.37
CA GLY A 29 -22.27 16.48 -18.71
C GLY A 29 -23.35 15.41 -18.45
N THR A 30 -24.54 15.65 -17.89
CA THR A 30 -25.24 16.83 -17.37
C THR A 30 -26.39 16.28 -16.48
N GLY A 31 -26.77 16.98 -15.41
CA GLY A 31 -27.62 16.43 -14.34
C GLY A 31 -29.13 16.43 -14.55
N SER A 32 -29.85 15.98 -13.52
CA SER A 32 -31.18 16.51 -13.16
C SER A 32 -31.48 16.31 -11.67
N ASN A 33 -32.13 17.31 -11.09
CA ASN A 33 -32.51 17.44 -9.69
C ASN A 33 -33.69 16.53 -9.32
N GLY A 34 -33.63 15.94 -8.12
CA GLY A 34 -34.79 15.39 -7.42
C GLY A 34 -34.57 15.49 -5.90
N ALA A 35 -35.22 16.47 -5.27
CA ALA A 35 -35.22 16.65 -3.83
C ALA A 35 -36.30 15.77 -3.18
N SER A 36 -35.96 15.01 -2.13
CA SER A 36 -36.92 14.68 -1.06
C SER A 36 -36.20 14.12 0.18
N GLY A 37 -36.72 14.48 1.36
CA GLY A 37 -36.72 13.62 2.55
C GLY A 37 -35.50 13.71 3.46
N GLY A 38 -35.49 14.72 4.34
CA GLY A 38 -34.56 14.77 5.47
C GLY A 38 -34.85 13.66 6.48
N SER A 39 -33.94 12.69 6.57
CA SER A 39 -33.60 12.05 7.84
C SER A 39 -32.27 12.65 8.28
N THR A 40 -32.27 13.47 9.34
CA THR A 40 -31.03 13.85 10.00
C THR A 40 -30.45 12.62 10.69
N SER A 41 -29.72 11.84 9.91
CA SER A 41 -28.69 10.94 10.43
C SER A 41 -27.76 11.78 11.30
N PRO A 42 -27.29 11.28 12.46
CA PRO A 42 -26.32 12.00 13.27
C PRO A 42 -25.18 12.45 12.36
N ALA A 43 -24.85 13.75 12.39
CA ALA A 43 -23.74 14.27 11.59
C ALA A 43 -22.50 13.42 11.92
N ALA A 44 -21.99 12.69 10.93
CA ALA A 44 -20.80 11.89 11.10
C ALA A 44 -19.72 12.78 11.70
N LYS A 45 -19.15 12.38 12.84
CA LYS A 45 -18.07 13.17 13.44
C LYS A 45 -16.95 13.30 12.41
N PRO A 46 -16.36 14.49 12.26
CA PRO A 46 -15.25 14.66 11.34
C PRO A 46 -14.12 13.72 11.76
N LEU A 47 -13.51 13.05 10.79
CA LEU A 47 -12.35 12.18 11.01
C LEU A 47 -11.25 12.94 11.74
N ASP A 48 -10.78 12.37 12.83
CA ASP A 48 -9.74 12.93 13.69
C ASP A 48 -8.56 11.96 13.74
N LEU A 49 -7.53 12.27 12.94
CA LEU A 49 -6.35 11.43 12.82
C LEU A 49 -5.42 11.51 14.03
N SER A 50 -5.65 12.42 14.98
CA SER A 50 -4.89 12.43 16.24
C SER A 50 -5.16 11.20 17.12
N LYS A 51 -6.20 10.42 16.79
CA LYS A 51 -6.56 9.16 17.45
C LYS A 51 -5.84 7.94 16.87
N LEU A 52 -5.03 8.10 15.83
CA LEU A 52 -4.11 7.05 15.40
C LEU A 52 -2.87 7.11 16.27
N GLU A 53 -2.69 6.10 17.10
CA GLU A 53 -1.49 5.97 17.93
C GLU A 53 -0.42 5.26 17.10
N THR A 54 0.58 6.00 16.63
CA THR A 54 1.66 5.44 15.82
C THR A 54 2.91 5.19 16.66
N SER A 55 3.65 4.15 16.29
CA SER A 55 4.93 3.82 16.89
C SER A 55 5.90 3.40 15.79
N VAL A 56 7.13 3.90 15.86
CA VAL A 56 8.24 3.45 15.01
C VAL A 56 9.36 3.01 15.93
N ALA A 57 9.85 1.78 15.72
CA ALA A 57 10.87 1.19 16.55
C ALA A 57 11.82 0.29 15.75
N SER A 58 13.10 0.35 16.10
CA SER A 58 14.14 -0.53 15.55
C SER A 58 13.88 -1.99 15.98
N THR A 59 13.51 -2.83 15.03
CA THR A 59 13.08 -4.23 15.21
C THR A 59 14.00 -5.18 14.43
N PRO A 60 14.38 -6.36 14.98
CA PRO A 60 15.12 -7.35 14.21
C PRO A 60 14.26 -7.97 13.10
N VAL A 61 14.65 -7.78 11.84
CA VAL A 61 14.03 -8.35 10.64
C VAL A 61 15.14 -8.90 9.75
N ASP A 62 15.05 -10.18 9.36
CA ASP A 62 16.05 -10.85 8.50
C ASP A 62 17.51 -10.70 8.98
N ASN A 63 17.75 -10.81 10.29
CA ASN A 63 19.04 -10.58 10.95
C ASN A 63 19.62 -9.16 10.86
N GLN A 64 18.81 -8.17 10.45
CA GLN A 64 19.15 -6.75 10.46
C GLN A 64 18.19 -5.99 11.36
N ARG A 65 18.67 -4.98 12.08
CA ARG A 65 17.78 -4.07 12.80
C ARG A 65 17.25 -3.02 11.83
N GLN A 66 15.93 -2.94 11.71
CA GLN A 66 15.25 -2.04 10.79
C GLN A 66 14.20 -1.26 11.57
N ASP A 67 14.03 0.03 11.29
CA ASP A 67 12.88 0.76 11.80
C ASP A 67 11.60 0.18 11.18
N MET A 68 10.66 -0.20 12.05
CA MET A 68 9.36 -0.75 11.67
C MET A 68 8.26 0.05 12.34
N MET A 69 7.17 0.27 11.62
CA MET A 69 6.00 1.00 12.09
C MET A 69 4.88 0.06 12.55
N SER A 70 4.20 0.45 13.61
CA SER A 70 2.88 -0.04 13.98
C SER A 70 1.93 1.13 14.21
N PHE A 71 0.63 0.88 14.13
CA PHE A 71 -0.36 1.87 14.56
C PHE A 71 -1.62 1.23 15.12
N THR A 72 -2.23 1.85 16.12
CA THR A 72 -3.54 1.48 16.64
C THR A 72 -4.61 2.44 16.12
N ASN A 73 -5.66 1.90 15.52
CA ASN A 73 -6.76 2.68 14.97
C ASN A 73 -7.77 3.09 16.06
N GLY A 74 -7.56 4.24 16.70
CA GLY A 74 -8.52 4.82 17.65
C GLY A 74 -9.68 5.60 17.00
N THR A 75 -9.82 5.56 15.67
CA THR A 75 -10.92 6.23 14.94
C THR A 75 -12.16 5.33 14.85
N ASP A 76 -13.26 5.86 14.32
CA ASP A 76 -14.50 5.12 14.06
C ASP A 76 -14.61 4.60 12.61
N VAL A 77 -13.57 4.79 11.80
CA VAL A 77 -13.52 4.32 10.40
C VAL A 77 -12.48 3.23 10.22
N THR A 78 -12.67 2.39 9.20
CA THR A 78 -11.64 1.44 8.76
C THR A 78 -10.53 2.20 8.05
N ILE A 79 -9.30 2.00 8.50
CA ILE A 79 -8.08 2.53 7.87
C ILE A 79 -7.63 1.52 6.82
N VAL A 80 -7.20 2.02 5.66
CA VAL A 80 -6.80 1.19 4.52
C VAL A 80 -5.31 1.30 4.25
N ALA A 81 -4.73 2.47 4.51
CA ALA A 81 -3.29 2.65 4.45
C ALA A 81 -2.87 3.83 5.32
N VAL A 82 -1.66 3.76 5.86
CA VAL A 82 -1.00 4.84 6.60
C VAL A 82 0.40 5.03 6.03
N GLU A 83 0.76 6.28 5.75
CA GLU A 83 2.13 6.70 5.44
C GLU A 83 2.53 7.79 6.43
N LEU A 84 3.58 7.53 7.21
CA LEU A 84 4.25 8.52 8.04
C LEU A 84 5.49 9.04 7.32
N ALA A 85 5.56 10.35 7.17
CA ALA A 85 6.77 11.04 6.77
C ALA A 85 7.39 11.69 8.02
N TYR A 86 8.67 11.43 8.19
CA TYR A 86 9.51 12.04 9.22
C TYR A 86 10.50 12.99 8.57
N ARG A 87 10.92 13.99 9.34
CA ARG A 87 12.01 14.89 8.99
C ARG A 87 13.10 14.82 10.04
N GLN A 88 14.31 15.21 9.68
CA GLN A 88 15.38 15.34 10.67
C GLN A 88 15.07 16.48 11.63
N LYS A 89 15.41 16.28 12.91
CA LYS A 89 15.31 17.35 13.91
C LYS A 89 16.29 18.47 13.55
N SER A 90 15.93 19.70 13.88
CA SER A 90 16.73 20.88 13.53
C SER A 90 18.09 20.95 14.24
N ASP A 91 18.27 20.19 15.31
CA ASP A 91 19.45 20.17 16.17
C ASP A 91 20.36 18.95 15.96
N VAL A 92 20.10 18.12 14.94
CA VAL A 92 20.93 16.95 14.60
C VAL A 92 22.33 17.39 14.16
N THR A 93 23.36 16.89 14.85
CA THR A 93 24.76 17.11 14.46
C THR A 93 25.21 16.14 13.36
N ASP A 94 26.27 16.50 12.64
CA ASP A 94 26.86 15.61 11.63
C ASP A 94 27.33 14.28 12.23
N GLU A 95 27.84 14.28 13.46
CA GLU A 95 28.25 13.07 14.17
C GLU A 95 27.06 12.15 14.46
N GLN A 96 25.95 12.70 14.95
CA GLN A 96 24.72 11.93 15.21
C GLN A 96 24.16 11.35 13.90
N ARG A 97 24.16 12.14 12.83
CA ARG A 97 23.72 11.70 11.51
C ARG A 97 24.61 10.59 10.97
N GLN A 98 25.93 10.75 11.04
CA GLN A 98 26.87 9.74 10.59
C GLN A 98 26.69 8.42 11.36
N ALA A 99 26.46 8.49 12.67
CA ALA A 99 26.21 7.32 13.50
C ALA A 99 24.91 6.59 13.10
N ALA A 100 23.81 7.32 12.91
CA ALA A 100 22.52 6.74 12.54
C ALA A 100 22.56 6.03 11.17
N PHE A 101 23.34 6.55 10.22
CA PHE A 101 23.46 5.99 8.87
C PHE A 101 24.56 4.93 8.71
N ALA A 102 25.35 4.65 9.76
CA ALA A 102 26.48 3.74 9.67
C ALA A 102 26.08 2.31 9.28
N ASP A 103 25.00 1.78 9.87
CA ASP A 103 24.48 0.45 9.56
C ASP A 103 23.92 0.39 8.14
N LEU A 104 23.18 1.43 7.72
CA LEU A 104 22.69 1.55 6.35
C LEU A 104 23.84 1.54 5.35
N ARG A 105 24.93 2.29 5.60
CA ARG A 105 26.12 2.31 4.70
C ARG A 105 26.71 0.93 4.48
N GLN A 106 26.76 0.12 5.52
CA GLN A 106 27.28 -1.25 5.43
C GLN A 106 26.36 -2.16 4.62
N ALA A 107 25.04 -1.92 4.68
CA ALA A 107 24.06 -2.70 3.95
C ALA A 107 23.97 -2.31 2.45
N VAL A 108 24.06 -1.02 2.12
CA VAL A 108 23.87 -0.50 0.75
C VAL A 108 25.18 -0.43 -0.03
N THR A 109 25.80 -1.59 -0.28
CA THR A 109 27.13 -1.67 -0.91
C THR A 109 27.17 -1.33 -2.40
N MET A 110 26.02 -1.19 -3.06
CA MET A 110 25.93 -0.97 -4.51
C MET A 110 25.77 0.50 -4.93
N ILE A 111 25.79 1.45 -3.98
CA ILE A 111 25.64 2.88 -4.29
C ILE A 111 26.96 3.64 -4.12
N GLU A 112 27.14 4.65 -4.95
CA GLU A 112 28.30 5.54 -4.90
C GLU A 112 28.30 6.36 -3.61
N ASP A 113 29.46 6.92 -3.24
CA ASP A 113 29.57 7.75 -2.04
C ASP A 113 28.68 8.99 -2.13
N SER A 114 28.54 9.60 -3.31
CA SER A 114 27.64 10.75 -3.53
C SER A 114 26.18 10.39 -3.26
N ASP A 115 25.72 9.28 -3.81
CA ASP A 115 24.33 8.82 -3.64
C ASP A 115 24.04 8.51 -2.16
N TYR A 116 25.02 7.94 -1.46
CA TYR A 116 24.90 7.69 -0.02
C TYR A 116 24.84 8.99 0.79
N GLU A 117 25.62 10.02 0.45
CA GLU A 117 25.52 11.32 1.11
C GLU A 117 24.17 12.00 0.84
N GLU A 118 23.59 11.82 -0.35
CA GLU A 118 22.23 12.31 -0.66
C GLU A 118 21.16 11.63 0.21
N LEU A 119 21.27 10.32 0.47
CA LEU A 119 20.36 9.59 1.38
C LEU A 119 20.29 10.21 2.78
N LYS A 120 21.36 10.85 3.26
CA LYS A 120 21.39 11.54 4.55
C LYS A 120 20.54 12.80 4.61
N THR A 121 19.93 13.20 3.50
CA THR A 121 18.99 14.32 3.43
C THR A 121 17.55 13.87 3.20
N GLU A 122 17.37 12.59 2.87
CA GLU A 122 16.05 12.00 2.61
C GLU A 122 15.25 11.83 3.91
N PRO A 123 13.92 11.98 3.84
CA PRO A 123 13.04 11.70 4.97
C PRO A 123 12.97 10.20 5.24
N LEU A 124 12.78 9.84 6.52
CA LEU A 124 12.30 8.50 6.87
C LEU A 124 10.82 8.41 6.52
N LYS A 125 10.45 7.43 5.71
CA LYS A 125 9.06 7.15 5.32
C LYS A 125 8.65 5.78 5.79
N CYS A 126 7.61 5.70 6.61
CA CYS A 126 7.05 4.45 7.08
C CYS A 126 5.67 4.22 6.50
N THR A 127 5.39 3.04 5.99
CA THR A 127 4.13 2.73 5.32
C THR A 127 3.51 1.44 5.85
N SER A 128 2.18 1.41 5.92
CA SER A 128 1.41 0.20 6.13
C SER A 128 0.23 0.22 5.17
N SER A 129 0.05 -0.86 4.42
CA SER A 129 -1.09 -1.08 3.51
C SER A 129 -2.15 -2.02 4.10
N LEU A 130 -2.06 -2.30 5.40
CA LEU A 130 -3.00 -3.18 6.11
C LEU A 130 -4.35 -2.50 6.29
N VAL A 131 -5.42 -3.29 6.14
CA VAL A 131 -6.79 -2.84 6.41
C VAL A 131 -7.08 -3.00 7.90
N VAL A 132 -7.12 -1.90 8.63
CA VAL A 132 -7.22 -1.88 10.09
C VAL A 132 -8.56 -1.32 10.54
N LYS A 133 -9.39 -2.19 11.13
CA LYS A 133 -10.71 -1.83 11.68
C LYS A 133 -10.58 -0.95 12.93
N PRO A 134 -11.63 -0.20 13.32
CA PRO A 134 -11.67 0.53 14.59
C PRO A 134 -11.26 -0.33 15.78
N GLY A 135 -10.36 0.18 16.61
CA GLY A 135 -9.81 -0.47 17.80
C GLY A 135 -8.74 -1.54 17.54
N ALA A 136 -8.46 -1.88 16.28
CA ALA A 136 -7.41 -2.85 15.93
C ALA A 136 -6.05 -2.17 15.75
N THR A 137 -5.00 -3.00 15.77
CA THR A 137 -3.61 -2.57 15.60
C THR A 137 -3.01 -3.20 14.35
N SER A 138 -2.28 -2.40 13.59
CA SER A 138 -1.39 -2.85 12.51
C SER A 138 -0.01 -3.12 13.08
N GLU A 139 0.68 -4.10 12.51
CA GLU A 139 2.09 -4.38 12.79
C GLU A 139 2.89 -4.38 11.48
N ASN A 140 4.22 -4.41 11.60
CA ASN A 140 5.15 -4.66 10.50
C ASN A 140 5.06 -3.68 9.32
N GLY A 141 4.70 -2.42 9.55
CA GLY A 141 4.81 -1.37 8.54
C GLY A 141 6.27 -1.10 8.18
N GLU A 142 6.60 -1.15 6.89
CA GLU A 142 7.97 -0.98 6.40
C GLU A 142 8.38 0.49 6.44
N CYS A 143 9.57 0.77 6.98
CA CYS A 143 10.21 2.08 6.89
C CYS A 143 11.39 2.10 5.92
N THR A 144 11.51 3.19 5.19
CA THR A 144 12.54 3.40 4.17
C THR A 144 13.16 4.79 4.24
N ILE A 145 14.40 4.91 3.74
CA ILE A 145 15.11 6.17 3.50
C ILE A 145 15.60 6.14 2.05
N GLY A 146 15.16 7.11 1.24
CA GLY A 146 15.50 7.17 -0.18
C GLY A 146 15.19 5.87 -0.96
N GLY A 147 14.12 5.15 -0.55
CA GLY A 147 13.72 3.87 -1.15
C GLY A 147 14.48 2.64 -0.63
N TRP A 148 15.48 2.81 0.23
CA TRP A 148 16.17 1.70 0.90
C TRP A 148 15.50 1.39 2.23
N LYS A 149 15.51 0.11 2.66
CA LYS A 149 15.10 -0.29 4.01
C LYS A 149 15.82 0.55 5.04
N ALA A 150 15.10 1.07 6.04
CA ALA A 150 15.66 1.88 7.13
C ALA A 150 16.45 1.01 8.12
N ILE A 151 17.59 0.49 7.69
CA ILE A 151 18.50 -0.36 8.48
C ILE A 151 19.28 0.55 9.44
N GLY A 152 18.99 0.44 10.75
CA GLY A 152 19.52 1.30 11.79
C GLY A 152 18.46 1.69 12.83
N ASP A 153 18.70 2.79 13.54
CA ASP A 153 17.73 3.47 14.41
C ASP A 153 17.74 4.97 14.08
N PHE A 154 16.81 5.37 13.22
CA PHE A 154 16.67 6.77 12.78
C PHE A 154 15.77 7.58 13.70
N THR A 155 15.04 6.94 14.62
CA THR A 155 14.11 7.62 15.55
C THR A 155 14.82 8.62 16.47
N SER A 156 16.11 8.40 16.72
CA SER A 156 16.95 9.30 17.51
C SER A 156 17.17 10.67 16.86
N ILE A 157 17.26 10.73 15.53
CA ILE A 157 17.54 11.95 14.76
C ILE A 157 16.33 12.49 13.97
N MET A 158 15.22 11.74 13.95
CA MET A 158 14.02 12.08 13.20
C MET A 158 12.86 12.49 14.13
N GLU A 159 11.97 13.34 13.62
CA GLU A 159 10.68 13.67 14.24
C GLU A 159 9.53 13.53 13.21
N PRO A 160 8.31 13.14 13.65
CA PRO A 160 7.17 13.06 12.74
C PRO A 160 6.85 14.43 12.12
N ASP A 161 6.60 14.45 10.81
CA ASP A 161 6.25 15.66 10.07
C ASP A 161 4.78 15.62 9.63
N THR A 162 4.42 14.60 8.84
CA THR A 162 3.03 14.40 8.37
C THR A 162 2.64 12.93 8.38
N MET A 163 1.34 12.66 8.54
CA MET A 163 0.75 11.34 8.35
C MET A 163 -0.34 11.43 7.28
N SER A 164 -0.18 10.68 6.20
CA SER A 164 -1.23 10.51 5.19
C SER A 164 -1.98 9.20 5.41
N VAL A 165 -3.30 9.26 5.34
CA VAL A 165 -4.18 8.13 5.65
C VAL A 165 -5.21 7.96 4.54
N ALA A 166 -5.34 6.74 4.04
CA ALA A 166 -6.49 6.31 3.26
C ALA A 166 -7.48 5.58 4.17
N TYR A 167 -8.77 5.89 4.07
CA TYR A 167 -9.80 5.34 4.95
C TYR A 167 -11.09 5.02 4.18
N LEU A 168 -11.81 4.00 4.63
CA LEU A 168 -13.13 3.65 4.11
C LEU A 168 -14.15 4.69 4.60
N LYS A 169 -14.68 5.47 3.66
CA LYS A 169 -15.71 6.47 3.87
C LYS A 169 -17.07 5.86 3.51
N GLY A 170 -17.91 5.64 4.52
CA GLY A 170 -19.16 4.90 4.32
C GLY A 170 -18.87 3.42 4.05
N THR A 171 -19.49 2.85 3.02
CA THR A 171 -19.34 1.41 2.68
C THR A 171 -18.67 1.17 1.33
N ASP A 172 -18.48 2.19 0.50
CA ASP A 172 -18.16 2.03 -0.92
C ASP A 172 -17.12 3.01 -1.47
N LYS A 173 -16.57 3.90 -0.63
CA LYS A 173 -15.59 4.91 -1.05
C LYS A 173 -14.34 4.92 -0.18
N ILE A 174 -13.21 5.24 -0.79
CA ILE A 174 -11.97 5.57 -0.08
C ILE A 174 -11.76 7.07 -0.12
N GLY A 175 -11.64 7.67 1.06
CA GLY A 175 -11.19 9.05 1.24
C GLY A 175 -9.70 9.09 1.59
N LYS A 176 -9.11 10.28 1.47
CA LYS A 176 -7.77 10.58 1.95
C LYS A 176 -7.81 11.70 2.98
N ALA A 177 -6.93 11.62 3.96
CA ALA A 177 -6.72 12.66 4.95
C ALA A 177 -5.24 12.78 5.29
N THR A 178 -4.81 13.97 5.69
CA THR A 178 -3.46 14.23 6.15
C THR A 178 -3.52 14.84 7.54
N TYR A 179 -2.71 14.32 8.45
CA TYR A 179 -2.44 14.91 9.75
C TYR A 179 -1.10 15.63 9.71
N ASP A 180 -1.10 16.89 10.10
CA ASP A 180 0.09 17.70 10.29
C ASP A 180 0.48 17.64 11.77
N PHE A 181 1.65 17.05 12.08
CA PHE A 181 2.10 16.88 13.46
C PHE A 181 2.50 18.21 14.12
N VAL A 182 2.97 19.19 13.34
CA VAL A 182 3.35 20.52 13.84
C VAL A 182 2.10 21.30 14.25
N ASN A 183 1.12 21.35 13.36
CA ASN A 183 -0.10 22.12 13.54
C ASN A 183 -1.21 21.33 14.27
N LYS A 184 -0.97 20.04 14.55
CA LYS A 184 -1.91 19.10 15.20
C LYS A 184 -3.29 19.12 14.54
N LYS A 185 -3.31 19.06 13.21
CA LYS A 185 -4.51 19.30 12.42
C LYS A 185 -4.72 18.21 11.38
N THR A 186 -5.94 17.67 11.36
CA THR A 186 -6.42 16.82 10.28
C THR A 186 -6.98 17.69 9.13
N THR A 187 -6.55 17.40 7.91
CA THR A 187 -7.09 17.97 6.67
C THR A 187 -7.62 16.84 5.79
N LEU A 188 -8.86 16.98 5.35
CA LEU A 188 -9.50 15.99 4.47
C LEU A 188 -9.29 16.37 3.02
N ASP A 189 -8.91 15.40 2.21
CA ASP A 189 -8.85 15.57 0.77
C ASP A 189 -10.25 15.54 0.17
N LYS A 190 -10.48 16.34 -0.89
CA LYS A 190 -11.78 16.37 -1.59
C LYS A 190 -11.96 15.18 -2.52
N ALA A 191 -10.86 14.59 -2.97
CA ALA A 191 -10.88 13.46 -3.88
C ALA A 191 -11.33 12.19 -3.14
N GLU A 192 -12.26 11.47 -3.76
CA GLU A 192 -12.75 10.18 -3.31
C GLU A 192 -12.64 9.21 -4.48
N ARG A 193 -12.44 7.93 -4.18
CA ARG A 193 -12.48 6.86 -5.18
C ARG A 193 -13.40 5.74 -4.71
N LYS A 194 -13.93 4.95 -5.65
CA LYS A 194 -14.65 3.73 -5.31
C LYS A 194 -13.72 2.79 -4.53
N ALA A 195 -14.23 2.21 -3.44
CA ALA A 195 -13.53 1.22 -2.64
C ALA A 195 -13.49 -0.13 -3.34
N ASN A 196 -14.57 -0.49 -4.04
CA ASN A 196 -14.64 -1.69 -4.86
C ASN A 196 -14.64 -1.32 -6.34
N GLN A 197 -13.58 -1.71 -7.04
CA GLN A 197 -13.40 -1.51 -8.47
C GLN A 197 -13.61 -2.80 -9.28
N TRP A 198 -14.11 -3.87 -8.66
CA TRP A 198 -14.49 -5.10 -9.36
C TRP A 198 -15.50 -4.78 -10.46
N GLY A 199 -15.09 -5.01 -11.71
CA GLY A 199 -15.85 -4.65 -12.90
C GLY A 199 -16.94 -5.64 -13.27
N ASP A 200 -17.71 -5.27 -14.29
CA ASP A 200 -18.68 -6.10 -15.00
C ASP A 200 -18.27 -6.34 -16.46
N ASP A 201 -17.00 -6.15 -16.79
CA ASP A 201 -16.44 -6.47 -18.10
C ASP A 201 -16.41 -7.98 -18.37
N GLU A 202 -16.25 -8.34 -19.64
CA GLU A 202 -16.33 -9.73 -20.09
C GLU A 202 -15.26 -10.63 -19.46
N LEU A 203 -14.03 -10.12 -19.26
CA LEU A 203 -12.95 -10.89 -18.63
C LEU A 203 -13.21 -11.08 -17.14
N THR A 204 -13.58 -10.01 -16.42
CA THR A 204 -13.85 -10.08 -14.98
C THR A 204 -15.00 -11.03 -14.66
N LYS A 205 -16.03 -11.12 -15.51
CA LYS A 205 -17.16 -12.06 -15.35
C LYS A 205 -16.75 -13.54 -15.38
N THR A 206 -15.60 -13.87 -16.00
CA THR A 206 -15.07 -15.25 -16.00
C THR A 206 -14.52 -15.66 -14.64
N LEU A 207 -14.11 -14.69 -13.82
CA LEU A 207 -13.53 -14.91 -12.51
C LEU A 207 -14.60 -15.04 -11.42
N PRO A 208 -14.34 -15.80 -10.33
CA PRO A 208 -15.15 -15.68 -9.12
C PRO A 208 -14.94 -14.29 -8.50
N THR A 209 -15.97 -13.73 -7.85
CA THR A 209 -15.82 -12.47 -7.11
C THR A 209 -15.16 -12.75 -5.76
N PRO A 210 -14.04 -12.09 -5.42
CA PRO A 210 -13.40 -12.27 -4.12
C PRO A 210 -14.23 -11.66 -2.99
N GLU A 211 -14.10 -12.20 -1.79
CA GLU A 211 -14.71 -11.64 -0.59
C GLU A 211 -13.89 -10.44 -0.08
N SER A 212 -14.21 -9.23 -0.54
CA SER A 212 -13.69 -7.99 0.05
C SER A 212 -14.54 -6.78 -0.34
N THR A 213 -14.46 -5.74 0.48
CA THR A 213 -15.04 -4.41 0.18
C THR A 213 -14.02 -3.46 -0.47
N ILE A 214 -12.72 -3.78 -0.38
CA ILE A 214 -11.64 -2.90 -0.84
C ILE A 214 -10.87 -3.62 -1.95
N ILE A 215 -11.18 -3.25 -3.18
CA ILE A 215 -10.61 -3.83 -4.40
C ILE A 215 -10.14 -2.68 -5.31
N GLY A 216 -8.84 -2.62 -5.57
CA GLY A 216 -8.26 -1.82 -6.63
C GLY A 216 -8.18 -2.64 -7.92
N GLY A 217 -8.46 -2.04 -9.07
CA GLY A 217 -8.53 -2.75 -10.34
C GLY A 217 -8.03 -1.94 -11.53
N SER A 218 -7.52 -2.64 -12.52
CA SER A 218 -7.22 -2.13 -13.85
C SER A 218 -7.73 -3.13 -14.88
N VAL A 219 -8.43 -2.64 -15.89
CA VAL A 219 -9.07 -3.45 -16.94
C VAL A 219 -8.64 -2.91 -18.30
N SER A 220 -8.36 -3.83 -19.22
CA SER A 220 -8.09 -3.58 -20.63
C SER A 220 -8.83 -4.63 -21.46
N ASP A 221 -8.77 -4.52 -22.78
CA ASP A 221 -9.47 -5.44 -23.69
C ASP A 221 -8.96 -6.89 -23.57
N THR A 222 -7.69 -7.09 -23.18
CA THR A 222 -7.02 -8.40 -23.16
C THR A 222 -6.55 -8.82 -21.77
N SER A 223 -6.70 -7.97 -20.75
CA SER A 223 -6.26 -8.30 -19.40
C SER A 223 -7.00 -7.54 -18.32
N VAL A 224 -7.13 -8.19 -17.16
CA VAL A 224 -7.60 -7.58 -15.92
C VAL A 224 -6.61 -7.84 -14.79
N GLY A 225 -6.40 -6.84 -13.95
CA GLY A 225 -5.53 -6.90 -12.78
C GLY A 225 -6.22 -6.29 -11.57
N TYR A 226 -6.36 -7.07 -10.50
CA TYR A 226 -7.00 -6.65 -9.26
C TYR A 226 -6.07 -6.84 -8.06
N SER A 227 -6.19 -5.93 -7.09
CA SER A 227 -5.63 -6.05 -5.74
C SER A 227 -6.78 -6.07 -4.74
N VAL A 228 -6.87 -7.13 -3.97
CA VAL A 228 -7.89 -7.41 -2.95
C VAL A 228 -7.25 -7.23 -1.58
N TYR A 229 -7.60 -6.14 -0.89
CA TYR A 229 -6.98 -5.75 0.38
C TYR A 229 -7.72 -6.35 1.58
N GLY A 230 -6.99 -6.63 2.66
CA GLY A 230 -7.50 -7.28 3.87
C GLY A 230 -7.82 -8.76 3.66
N THR A 231 -7.14 -9.40 2.70
CA THR A 231 -7.29 -10.83 2.41
C THR A 231 -6.48 -11.65 3.41
N THR A 232 -7.10 -12.65 4.02
CA THR A 232 -6.40 -13.66 4.81
C THR A 232 -5.87 -14.79 3.92
N HIS A 233 -4.93 -15.58 4.44
CA HIS A 233 -4.43 -16.78 3.74
C HIS A 233 -5.56 -17.75 3.39
N ASP A 234 -6.49 -18.00 4.32
CA ASP A 234 -7.67 -18.85 4.09
C ASP A 234 -8.58 -18.31 2.98
N GLN A 235 -8.78 -16.99 2.91
CA GLN A 235 -9.58 -16.37 1.85
C GLN A 235 -8.88 -16.50 0.49
N PHE A 236 -7.57 -16.37 0.44
CA PHE A 236 -6.78 -16.65 -0.77
C PHE A 236 -6.94 -18.11 -1.21
N ALA A 237 -6.75 -19.07 -0.30
CA ALA A 237 -6.90 -20.49 -0.61
C ALA A 237 -8.33 -20.82 -1.10
N ALA A 238 -9.35 -20.25 -0.45
CA ALA A 238 -10.74 -20.39 -0.87
C ALA A 238 -11.00 -19.76 -2.25
N TYR A 239 -10.34 -18.64 -2.59
CA TYR A 239 -10.44 -18.02 -3.90
C TYR A 239 -9.81 -18.89 -5.01
N VAL A 240 -8.65 -19.47 -4.75
CA VAL A 240 -7.99 -20.44 -5.66
C VAL A 240 -8.91 -21.61 -5.98
N GLU A 241 -9.58 -22.18 -4.98
CA GLU A 241 -10.54 -23.26 -5.18
C GLU A 241 -11.80 -22.83 -5.95
N GLN A 242 -12.22 -21.57 -5.80
CA GLN A 242 -13.31 -21.01 -6.61
C GLN A 242 -12.91 -20.83 -8.08
N CYS A 243 -11.66 -20.45 -8.36
CA CYS A 243 -11.14 -20.39 -9.73
C CYS A 243 -11.17 -21.77 -10.39
N LYS A 244 -10.75 -22.83 -9.66
CA LYS A 244 -10.84 -24.22 -10.15
C LYS A 244 -12.28 -24.62 -10.48
N LYS A 245 -13.24 -24.28 -9.61
CA LYS A 245 -14.68 -24.52 -9.85
C LYS A 245 -15.23 -23.74 -11.04
N LYS A 246 -14.62 -22.61 -11.40
CA LYS A 246 -14.95 -21.80 -12.58
C LYS A 246 -14.35 -22.33 -13.88
N GLY A 247 -13.57 -23.41 -13.83
CA GLY A 247 -13.02 -24.09 -15.01
C GLY A 247 -11.55 -23.79 -15.29
N PHE A 248 -10.86 -23.05 -14.42
CA PHE A 248 -9.42 -22.90 -14.49
C PHE A 248 -8.71 -24.17 -14.01
N THR A 249 -7.66 -24.57 -14.71
CA THR A 249 -6.83 -25.73 -14.33
C THR A 249 -5.48 -25.24 -13.85
N ALA A 250 -5.09 -25.60 -12.63
CA ALA A 250 -3.81 -25.20 -12.07
C ALA A 250 -2.63 -25.86 -12.80
N ASP A 251 -1.61 -25.06 -13.14
CA ASP A 251 -0.35 -25.51 -13.73
C ASP A 251 0.88 -25.19 -12.85
N GLY A 252 0.70 -24.42 -11.79
CA GLY A 252 1.66 -24.27 -10.69
C GLY A 252 1.02 -23.67 -9.44
N GLU A 253 1.28 -24.24 -8.27
CA GLU A 253 0.74 -23.74 -6.99
C GLU A 253 1.77 -23.84 -5.88
N GLY A 254 1.71 -22.91 -4.94
CA GLY A 254 2.43 -22.94 -3.68
C GLY A 254 1.66 -22.18 -2.61
N ASP A 255 2.24 -22.06 -1.41
CA ASP A 255 1.53 -21.52 -0.24
C ASP A 255 0.91 -20.14 -0.49
N ASN A 256 1.57 -19.30 -1.29
CA ASN A 256 1.18 -17.90 -1.52
C ASN A 256 0.93 -17.59 -3.01
N TYR A 257 0.84 -18.58 -3.88
CA TYR A 257 0.58 -18.32 -5.30
C TYR A 257 -0.11 -19.49 -6.00
N ALA A 258 -0.85 -19.16 -7.06
CA ALA A 258 -1.36 -20.12 -8.01
C ALA A 258 -1.33 -19.53 -9.43
N SER A 259 -0.83 -20.33 -10.37
CA SER A 259 -0.91 -20.13 -11.81
C SER A 259 -1.88 -21.15 -12.37
N MET A 260 -2.78 -20.70 -13.25
CA MET A 260 -3.84 -21.53 -13.81
C MET A 260 -4.13 -21.15 -15.26
N LYS A 261 -4.61 -22.12 -16.03
CA LYS A 261 -5.03 -21.98 -17.42
C LYS A 261 -6.54 -22.11 -17.58
N GLY A 262 -7.15 -21.20 -18.34
CA GLY A 262 -8.51 -21.34 -18.83
C GLY A 262 -8.59 -22.27 -20.04
N SER A 263 -9.76 -22.86 -20.30
CA SER A 263 -9.98 -23.72 -21.48
C SER A 263 -9.87 -22.98 -22.82
N ASP A 264 -10.02 -21.66 -22.79
CA ASP A 264 -9.85 -20.73 -23.91
C ASP A 264 -8.39 -20.31 -24.13
N GLY A 265 -7.45 -20.84 -23.35
CA GLY A 265 -6.03 -20.49 -23.40
C GLY A 265 -5.65 -19.30 -22.53
N SER A 266 -6.59 -18.71 -21.78
CA SER A 266 -6.29 -17.62 -20.84
C SER A 266 -5.35 -18.04 -19.72
N ASP A 267 -4.60 -17.05 -19.21
CA ASP A 267 -3.62 -17.16 -18.15
C ASP A 267 -4.08 -16.43 -16.91
N LEU A 268 -4.24 -17.15 -15.80
CA LEU A 268 -4.61 -16.61 -14.49
C LEU A 268 -3.46 -16.77 -13.51
N SER A 269 -2.99 -15.67 -12.94
CA SER A 269 -2.05 -15.65 -11.82
C SER A 269 -2.71 -15.02 -10.60
N VAL A 270 -2.71 -15.75 -9.49
CA VAL A 270 -3.15 -15.28 -8.18
C VAL A 270 -1.98 -15.33 -7.22
N HIS A 271 -1.69 -14.23 -6.53
CA HIS A 271 -0.61 -14.16 -5.55
C HIS A 271 -1.12 -13.59 -4.24
N TYR A 272 -0.65 -14.14 -3.13
CA TYR A 272 -0.94 -13.66 -1.78
C TYR A 272 0.32 -13.07 -1.16
N PHE A 273 0.19 -11.88 -0.58
CA PHE A 273 1.24 -11.18 0.13
C PHE A 273 0.88 -11.14 1.62
N PRO A 274 1.40 -12.08 2.44
CA PRO A 274 1.02 -12.20 3.85
C PRO A 274 1.28 -10.91 4.65
N ASN A 275 2.41 -10.26 4.40
CA ASN A 275 2.81 -9.03 5.10
C ASN A 275 1.89 -7.84 4.81
N ASP A 276 1.18 -7.86 3.67
CA ASP A 276 0.26 -6.81 3.26
C ASP A 276 -1.21 -7.20 3.46
N GLU A 277 -1.48 -8.45 3.87
CA GLU A 277 -2.82 -9.06 3.82
C GLU A 277 -3.53 -8.76 2.49
N LYS A 278 -2.82 -9.02 1.38
CA LYS A 278 -3.25 -8.61 0.05
C LYS A 278 -3.18 -9.78 -0.92
N MET A 279 -4.25 -9.98 -1.69
CA MET A 279 -4.25 -10.90 -2.83
C MET A 279 -4.27 -10.11 -4.13
N THR A 280 -3.42 -10.46 -5.09
CA THR A 280 -3.48 -9.95 -6.46
C THR A 280 -4.03 -11.00 -7.40
N ILE A 281 -4.88 -10.60 -8.33
CA ILE A 281 -5.50 -11.46 -9.34
C ILE A 281 -5.19 -10.84 -10.70
N ASN A 282 -4.49 -11.55 -11.56
CA ASN A 282 -4.16 -11.10 -12.91
C ASN A 282 -4.63 -12.15 -13.91
N LEU A 283 -5.52 -11.76 -14.83
CA LEU A 283 -5.99 -12.60 -15.93
C LEU A 283 -5.62 -11.93 -17.24
N SER A 284 -5.07 -12.70 -18.18
CA SER A 284 -4.85 -12.27 -19.56
C SER A 284 -5.39 -13.29 -20.54
N THR A 285 -5.89 -12.83 -21.68
CA THR A 285 -6.25 -13.71 -22.81
C THR A 285 -5.00 -14.28 -23.46
N ALA A 286 -5.14 -15.39 -24.18
CA ALA A 286 -4.10 -15.84 -25.09
C ALA A 286 -3.84 -14.78 -26.18
N ASP A 287 -2.58 -14.62 -26.57
CA ASP A 287 -2.17 -13.81 -27.73
C ASP A 287 -2.70 -14.37 -29.06
#